data_AF-A0AAN0JRU6-F1
#
_entry.id   AF-A0AAN0JRU6-F1
#
_cell.length_a   1.000
_cell.length_b   1.000
_cell.length_c   1.000
_cell.angle_alpha   90.00
_cell.angle_beta   90.00
_cell.angle_gamma   90.00
#
_symmetry.space_group_name_H-M   'P 1'
#
loop_
_entity.id
_entity.type
_entity.pdbx_description
1 polymer ?
#
loop_
_entity_poly.entity_id
_entity_poly.type
_entity_poly.pdbx_seq_one_letter_code
_entity_poly.pdbx_strand_id
1 'polypeptide(L)'
;MKNDVETPSDMSISRPHIQLDRYGEVAAVNWNTHHQEPVLLDDLDLLDSYYKAFLYMSRKIESSKYHLEHCLLPGQIIAFNNRRFLHSRNSFQLNGGFRNFHTTYVNIDYLRSQFLVLGKALGFNESPKNIFMSTL
;
A
#
# COMPACT_ATOMS: atom_id res chain seq x y z
N MET A 1 17.23 21.53 -12.18
CA MET A 1 17.01 20.14 -11.74
C MET A 1 17.26 19.28 -12.96
N LYS A 2 18.32 18.48 -12.99
CA LYS A 2 18.59 17.62 -14.14
C LYS A 2 17.48 16.56 -14.20
N ASN A 3 16.91 16.39 -15.39
CA ASN A 3 15.90 15.37 -15.64
C ASN A 3 16.59 14.00 -15.61
N ASP A 4 16.57 13.34 -14.46
CA ASP A 4 16.99 11.95 -14.32
C ASP A 4 15.87 11.03 -14.81
N VAL A 5 15.66 10.93 -16.12
CA VAL A 5 15.06 9.73 -16.72
C VAL A 5 15.59 9.62 -18.14
N GLU A 6 16.21 8.49 -18.50
CA GLU A 6 16.04 7.89 -19.84
C GLU A 6 16.59 6.45 -19.89
N THR A 7 16.15 5.61 -18.96
CA THR A 7 15.94 4.19 -19.28
C THR A 7 14.45 3.95 -19.14
N PRO A 8 13.70 3.79 -20.26
CA PRO A 8 12.29 3.49 -20.19
C PRO A 8 12.11 2.14 -19.48
N SER A 9 11.21 2.12 -18.50
CA SER A 9 10.80 0.90 -17.81
C SER A 9 9.35 0.61 -18.16
N ASP A 10 9.09 -0.57 -18.71
CA ASP A 10 7.75 -1.10 -18.93
C ASP A 10 7.42 -2.09 -17.81
N MET A 11 6.40 -1.76 -17.01
CA MET A 11 6.02 -2.53 -15.82
C MET A 11 4.50 -2.69 -15.80
N SER A 12 4.04 -3.92 -16.00
CA SER A 12 2.64 -4.29 -15.85
C SER A 12 2.49 -5.37 -14.78
N ILE A 13 1.39 -5.30 -14.04
CA ILE A 13 1.08 -6.30 -13.02
C ILE A 13 -0.43 -6.49 -12.93
N SER A 14 -0.88 -7.74 -13.00
CA SER A 14 -2.27 -8.10 -12.76
C SER A 14 -2.43 -8.70 -11.36
N ARG A 15 -3.20 -8.03 -10.50
CA ARG A 15 -3.53 -8.47 -9.14
C ARG A 15 -4.95 -8.04 -8.79
N PRO A 16 -5.69 -8.82 -7.97
CA PRO A 16 -6.99 -8.39 -7.45
C PRO A 16 -6.81 -7.21 -6.49
N HIS A 17 -7.80 -6.31 -6.42
CA HIS A 17 -7.81 -5.21 -5.45
C HIS A 17 -7.74 -5.67 -4.00
N ILE A 18 -8.39 -6.79 -3.69
CA ILE A 18 -8.33 -7.45 -2.39
C ILE A 18 -7.73 -8.83 -2.62
N GLN A 19 -6.51 -9.03 -2.15
CA GLN A 19 -5.82 -10.31 -2.21
C GLN A 19 -6.07 -11.07 -0.91
N LEU A 20 -6.57 -12.31 -1.03
CA LEU A 20 -6.74 -13.21 0.09
C LEU A 20 -5.53 -14.14 0.25
N ASP A 21 -5.26 -14.60 1.47
CA ASP A 21 -4.34 -15.69 1.73
C ASP A 21 -5.04 -17.05 1.58
N ARG A 22 -4.30 -18.14 1.85
CA ARG A 22 -4.80 -19.52 1.73
C ARG A 22 -5.93 -19.87 2.71
N TYR A 23 -6.18 -19.04 3.71
CA TYR A 23 -7.24 -19.21 4.70
C TYR A 23 -8.46 -18.33 4.41
N GLY A 24 -8.40 -17.52 3.34
CA GLY A 24 -9.46 -16.58 2.99
C GLY A 24 -9.35 -15.23 3.72
N GLU A 25 -8.26 -14.98 4.44
CA GLU A 25 -8.03 -13.72 5.15
C GLU A 25 -7.40 -12.67 4.24
N VAL A 26 -7.69 -11.38 4.47
CA VAL A 26 -7.12 -10.29 3.66
C VAL A 26 -5.62 -10.20 3.87
N ALA A 27 -4.89 -10.55 2.81
CA ALA A 27 -3.44 -10.56 2.76
C ALA A 27 -2.88 -9.20 2.28
N ALA A 28 -3.49 -8.63 1.25
CA ALA A 28 -3.08 -7.34 0.70
C ALA A 28 -4.23 -6.56 0.06
N VAL A 29 -4.08 -5.25 0.04
CA VAL A 29 -4.95 -4.32 -0.70
C VAL A 29 -4.12 -3.66 -1.81
N ASN A 30 -4.48 -3.91 -3.06
CA ASN A 30 -3.83 -3.34 -4.24
C ASN A 30 -4.72 -2.22 -4.80
N TRP A 31 -4.43 -0.98 -4.42
CA TRP A 31 -5.25 0.17 -4.81
C TRP A 31 -4.36 1.36 -5.20
N ASN A 32 -4.26 1.62 -6.49
CA ASN A 32 -3.53 2.74 -7.07
C ASN A 32 -4.23 3.22 -8.33
N THR A 33 -5.17 4.15 -8.17
CA THR A 33 -6.02 4.63 -9.28
C THR A 33 -5.26 5.40 -10.35
N HIS A 34 -4.08 5.96 -10.04
CA HIS A 34 -3.26 6.69 -11.01
C HIS A 34 -2.56 5.79 -12.03
N HIS A 35 -2.35 4.51 -11.70
CA HIS A 35 -1.69 3.52 -12.56
C HIS A 35 -2.63 2.36 -12.92
N GLN A 36 -3.93 2.56 -12.74
CA GLN A 36 -4.93 1.55 -13.03
C GLN A 36 -5.16 1.47 -14.55
N GLU A 37 -4.90 0.30 -15.12
CA GLU A 37 -5.26 -0.01 -16.50
C GLU A 37 -6.71 -0.50 -16.61
N PRO A 38 -7.29 -0.53 -17.83
CA PRO A 38 -8.58 -1.17 -18.07
C PRO A 38 -8.61 -2.58 -17.49
N VAL A 39 -9.71 -2.92 -16.81
CA VAL A 39 -9.87 -4.25 -16.24
C VAL A 39 -9.93 -5.30 -17.35
N LEU A 40 -9.15 -6.37 -17.20
CA LEU A 40 -9.20 -7.55 -18.04
C LEU A 40 -10.11 -8.57 -17.36
N LEU A 41 -11.29 -8.78 -17.93
CA LEU A 41 -12.26 -9.78 -17.46
C LEU A 41 -12.45 -10.83 -18.55
N ASP A 42 -12.42 -12.10 -18.15
CA ASP A 42 -12.73 -13.22 -19.06
C ASP A 42 -14.23 -13.26 -19.42
N ASP A 43 -15.07 -12.82 -18.49
CA ASP A 43 -16.52 -12.72 -18.63
C ASP A 43 -16.96 -11.24 -18.57
N LEU A 44 -17.44 -10.73 -19.72
CA LEU A 44 -17.89 -9.34 -19.84
C LEU A 44 -19.23 -9.09 -19.12
N ASP A 45 -20.01 -10.12 -18.81
CA ASP A 45 -21.25 -9.96 -18.03
C ASP A 45 -20.95 -9.49 -16.59
N LEU A 46 -19.70 -9.66 -16.12
CA LEU A 46 -19.24 -9.17 -14.83
C LEU A 46 -18.83 -7.69 -14.84
N LEU A 47 -18.72 -7.04 -16.00
CA LEU A 47 -18.14 -5.69 -16.13
C LEU A 47 -18.88 -4.64 -15.29
N ASP A 48 -20.21 -4.62 -15.37
CA ASP A 48 -21.04 -3.68 -14.61
C ASP A 48 -20.93 -3.93 -13.10
N SER A 49 -20.96 -5.20 -12.70
CA SER A 49 -20.79 -5.61 -11.29
C SER A 49 -19.40 -5.23 -10.75
N TYR A 50 -18.36 -5.39 -11.56
CA TYR A 50 -17.00 -4.99 -11.23
C TYR A 50 -16.92 -3.48 -10.97
N TYR A 51 -17.41 -2.64 -11.88
CA TYR A 51 -17.34 -1.19 -11.70
C TYR A 51 -18.22 -0.71 -10.54
N LYS A 52 -19.37 -1.34 -10.29
CA LYS A 52 -20.17 -1.08 -9.09
C LYS A 52 -19.37 -1.35 -7.81
N ALA A 53 -18.67 -2.48 -7.74
CA ALA A 53 -17.82 -2.83 -6.61
C ALA A 53 -16.61 -1.88 -6.48
N PHE A 54 -15.97 -1.53 -7.59
CA PHE A 54 -14.85 -0.59 -7.63
C PHE A 54 -15.25 0.80 -7.09
N LEU A 55 -16.36 1.36 -7.59
CA LEU A 55 -16.86 2.65 -7.12
C LEU A 55 -17.32 2.60 -5.67
N TYR A 56 -17.89 1.47 -5.23
CA TYR A 56 -18.22 1.27 -3.82
C TYR A 56 -16.96 1.28 -2.95
N MET A 57 -15.90 0.59 -3.35
CA MET A 57 -14.61 0.58 -2.65
C MET A 57 -14.00 1.99 -2.59
N SER A 58 -13.98 2.74 -3.69
CA SER A 58 -13.49 4.14 -3.71
C SER A 58 -14.21 5.00 -2.68
N ARG A 59 -15.55 4.98 -2.69
CA ARG A 59 -16.35 5.75 -1.72
C ARG A 59 -16.09 5.33 -0.29
N LYS A 60 -15.88 4.03 -0.02
CA LYS A 60 -15.57 3.55 1.33
C LYS A 60 -14.18 3.94 1.81
N ILE A 61 -13.20 3.99 0.91
CA ILE A 61 -11.85 4.50 1.21
C ILE A 61 -11.93 6.00 1.53
N GLU A 62 -12.60 6.78 0.70
CA GLU A 62 -12.74 8.24 0.86
C GLU A 62 -13.52 8.63 2.14
N SER A 63 -14.58 7.89 2.47
CA SER A 63 -15.40 8.13 3.68
C SER A 63 -14.93 7.36 4.91
N SER A 64 -13.73 6.78 4.89
CA SER A 64 -13.22 5.96 5.97
C SER A 64 -13.02 6.78 7.25
N LYS A 65 -13.63 6.37 8.36
CA LYS A 65 -13.37 6.91 9.70
C LYS A 65 -11.95 6.64 10.22
N TYR A 66 -11.19 5.79 9.52
CA TYR A 66 -9.81 5.43 9.86
C TYR A 66 -8.78 6.27 9.09
N HIS A 67 -9.21 7.34 8.43
CA HIS A 67 -8.30 8.31 7.84
C HIS A 67 -7.48 8.99 8.95
N LEU A 68 -6.16 8.84 8.87
CA LEU A 68 -5.21 9.54 9.73
C LEU A 68 -4.49 10.60 8.91
N GLU A 69 -4.63 11.87 9.31
CA GLU A 69 -3.90 12.98 8.72
C GLU A 69 -2.74 13.38 9.61
N HIS A 70 -1.54 13.44 9.03
CA HIS A 70 -0.34 13.85 9.74
C HIS A 70 0.58 14.67 8.84
N CYS A 71 1.01 15.84 9.33
CA CYS A 71 1.98 16.67 8.64
C CYS A 71 3.38 16.33 9.16
N LEU A 72 4.22 15.74 8.29
CA LEU A 72 5.61 15.43 8.63
C LEU A 72 6.48 16.68 8.65
N LEU A 73 7.17 16.87 9.77
CA LEU A 73 8.18 17.90 9.97
C LEU A 73 9.56 17.42 9.48
N PRO A 74 10.51 18.34 9.21
CA PRO A 74 11.87 17.96 8.86
C PRO A 74 12.49 17.00 9.88
N GLY A 75 13.09 15.91 9.39
CA GLY A 75 13.70 14.86 10.22
C GLY A 75 12.74 13.77 10.70
N GLN A 76 11.43 13.91 10.49
CA GLN A 76 10.47 12.86 10.84
C GLN A 76 10.36 11.79 9.75
N ILE A 77 10.07 10.57 10.18
CA ILE A 77 9.91 9.40 9.33
C ILE A 77 8.56 8.78 9.65
N ILE A 78 7.83 8.37 8.62
CA ILE A 78 6.70 7.47 8.73
C ILE A 78 7.05 6.14 8.06
N ALA A 79 6.76 5.04 8.75
CA ALA A 79 6.87 3.70 8.20
C ALA A 79 5.53 2.99 8.38
N PHE A 80 5.03 2.38 7.32
CA PHE A 80 3.75 1.67 7.33
C PHE A 80 3.81 0.46 6.40
N ASN A 81 2.91 -0.49 6.63
CA ASN A 81 2.79 -1.66 5.78
C ASN A 81 2.03 -1.29 4.50
N ASN A 82 2.76 -1.09 3.39
CA ASN A 82 2.20 -0.73 2.08
C ASN A 82 1.25 -1.81 1.50
N ARG A 83 1.23 -3.02 2.07
CA ARG A 83 0.27 -4.06 1.68
C ARG A 83 -1.09 -3.90 2.35
N ARG A 84 -1.20 -3.05 3.39
CA ARG A 84 -2.42 -2.86 4.18
C ARG A 84 -2.89 -1.41 4.23
N PHE A 85 -1.96 -0.46 4.37
CA PHE A 85 -2.27 0.96 4.45
C PHE A 85 -2.26 1.59 3.07
N LEU A 86 -3.37 2.27 2.74
CA LEU A 86 -3.39 3.26 1.68
C LEU A 86 -2.83 4.58 2.24
N HIS A 87 -2.18 5.34 1.38
CA HIS A 87 -1.62 6.63 1.74
C HIS A 87 -1.81 7.61 0.59
N SER A 88 -1.95 8.88 0.94
CA SER A 88 -2.06 9.98 -0.02
C SER A 88 -1.53 11.25 0.66
N ARG A 89 -1.75 12.39 0.01
CA ARG A 89 -1.49 13.71 0.54
C ARG A 89 -2.61 14.65 0.14
N ASN A 90 -2.87 15.63 0.99
CA ASN A 90 -3.73 16.75 0.63
C ASN A 90 -3.07 17.60 -0.47
N SER A 91 -3.91 18.30 -1.23
CA SER A 91 -3.44 19.33 -2.17
C SER A 91 -2.74 20.46 -1.40
N PHE A 92 -1.83 21.15 -2.08
CA PHE A 92 -1.06 22.24 -1.49
C PHE A 92 -0.68 23.23 -2.59
N GLN A 93 -0.45 24.48 -2.20
CA GLN A 93 0.03 25.54 -3.08
C GLN A 93 1.53 25.75 -2.84
N LEU A 94 2.28 25.99 -3.92
CA LEU A 94 3.69 26.34 -3.82
C LEU A 94 3.82 27.78 -3.34
N ASN A 95 4.55 28.00 -2.25
CA ASN A 95 4.73 29.30 -1.61
C ASN A 95 6.20 29.76 -1.59
N GLY A 96 7.01 29.32 -2.56
CA GLY A 96 8.43 29.62 -2.64
C GLY A 96 9.35 28.75 -1.77
N GLY A 97 8.80 27.82 -0.98
CA GLY A 97 9.56 26.83 -0.24
C GLY A 97 9.84 25.52 -1.02
N PHE A 98 10.73 24.69 -0.48
CA PHE A 98 11.01 23.34 -0.99
C PHE A 98 10.34 22.28 -0.12
N ARG A 99 9.82 21.22 -0.76
CA ARG A 99 9.27 20.04 -0.09
C ARG A 99 9.94 18.79 -0.66
N ASN A 100 10.91 18.25 0.08
CA ASN A 100 11.66 17.06 -0.34
C ASN A 100 11.36 15.90 0.62
N PHE A 101 10.91 14.79 0.07
CA PHE A 101 10.73 13.52 0.77
C PHE A 101 11.66 12.49 0.16
N HIS A 102 12.37 11.73 1.00
CA HIS A 102 13.08 10.55 0.56
C HIS A 102 12.27 9.33 0.99
N THR A 103 11.95 8.47 0.02
CA THR A 103 11.21 7.25 0.25
C THR A 103 12.07 6.05 -0.09
N THR A 104 11.84 4.95 0.63
CA THR A 104 12.45 3.67 0.33
C THR A 104 11.49 2.56 0.72
N TYR A 105 11.72 1.36 0.20
CA TYR A 105 10.92 0.18 0.51
C TYR A 105 11.81 -0.87 1.16
N VAL A 106 11.26 -1.58 2.14
CA VAL A 106 11.90 -2.72 2.80
C VAL A 106 11.02 -3.95 2.57
N ASN A 107 11.64 -5.09 2.28
CA ASN A 107 10.91 -6.34 2.15
C ASN A 107 10.32 -6.74 3.53
N ILE A 108 9.04 -7.10 3.54
CA ILE A 108 8.32 -7.50 4.75
C ILE A 108 8.93 -8.76 5.40
N ASP A 109 9.53 -9.65 4.63
CA ASP A 109 10.19 -10.85 5.13
C ASP A 109 11.47 -10.51 5.90
N TYR A 110 12.21 -9.50 5.44
CA TYR A 110 13.37 -8.98 6.16
C TYR A 110 12.95 -8.36 7.49
N LEU A 111 11.89 -7.55 7.50
CA LEU A 111 11.34 -6.99 8.73
C LEU A 111 10.86 -8.09 9.69
N ARG A 112 10.20 -9.14 9.17
CA ARG A 112 9.75 -10.30 9.96
C ARG A 112 10.92 -11.01 10.62
N SER A 113 11.98 -11.28 9.86
CA SER A 113 13.20 -11.92 10.37
C SER A 113 13.80 -11.14 11.53
N GLN A 114 14.03 -9.83 11.34
CA GLN A 114 14.57 -8.95 12.38
C GLN A 114 13.65 -8.89 13.62
N PHE A 115 12.33 -8.84 13.40
CA PHE A 115 11.36 -8.83 14.48
C PHE A 115 11.40 -10.12 15.32
N LEU A 116 11.51 -11.29 14.68
CA LEU A 116 11.60 -12.58 15.37
C LEU A 116 12.92 -12.73 16.15
N VAL A 117 14.03 -12.27 15.59
CA VAL A 117 15.32 -12.25 16.30
C VAL A 117 15.25 -11.36 17.53
N LEU A 118 14.70 -10.16 17.38
CA LEU A 118 14.48 -9.24 18.49
C LEU A 118 13.55 -9.84 19.55
N GLY A 119 12.49 -10.53 19.13
CA GLY A 119 11.57 -11.20 20.03
C GLY A 119 12.21 -12.25 20.90
N LYS A 120 13.02 -13.12 20.29
CA LYS A 120 13.80 -14.13 21.04
C LYS A 120 14.73 -13.47 22.07
N ALA A 121 15.39 -12.37 21.70
CA ALA A 121 16.27 -11.65 22.61
C ALA A 121 15.53 -10.98 23.78
N LEU A 122 14.27 -10.57 23.56
CA LEU A 122 13.43 -9.89 24.55
C LEU A 122 12.44 -10.84 25.27
N GLY A 123 12.45 -12.14 24.96
CA GLY A 123 11.59 -13.14 25.60
C GLY A 123 10.14 -13.19 25.09
N PHE A 124 9.84 -12.63 23.91
CA PHE A 124 8.53 -12.81 23.26
C PHE A 124 8.63 -13.67 22.00
N ASN A 125 7.74 -14.64 21.87
CA ASN A 125 7.75 -15.64 20.79
C ASN A 125 6.60 -15.48 19.78
N GLU A 126 5.79 -14.45 19.91
CA GLU A 126 4.62 -14.26 19.05
C GLU A 126 4.92 -13.35 17.86
N SER A 127 4.48 -13.79 16.67
CA SER A 127 4.48 -12.97 15.46
C SER A 127 3.11 -12.32 15.28
N PRO A 128 3.00 -10.97 15.18
CA PRO A 128 1.74 -10.31 14.96
C PRO A 128 1.14 -10.69 13.60
N LYS A 129 0.09 -11.52 13.63
CA LYS A 129 -0.64 -12.01 12.42
C LYS A 129 -1.17 -10.86 11.55
N ASN A 130 -1.41 -9.71 12.16
CA ASN A 130 -1.93 -8.52 11.48
C ASN A 130 -0.85 -7.65 10.81
N ILE A 131 0.43 -7.97 11.00
CA ILE A 131 1.56 -7.24 10.40
C ILE A 131 2.25 -8.13 9.39
N PHE A 132 2.65 -9.32 9.84
CA PHE A 132 3.21 -10.37 9.02
C PHE A 132 2.07 -11.35 8.79
N MET A 133 1.57 -11.42 7.54
CA MET A 133 0.43 -12.26 7.15
C MET A 133 0.44 -13.62 7.83
N SER A 134 -0.74 -14.25 7.92
CA SER A 134 -0.84 -15.64 8.33
C SER A 134 -0.24 -16.56 7.25
N THR A 135 1.08 -16.66 7.22
CA THR A 135 1.78 -17.73 6.51
C THR A 135 2.40 -18.63 7.56
N LEU A 136 1.81 -19.84 7.61
CA LEU A 136 2.34 -21.13 8.07
C LEU A 136 3.59 -21.06 8.95
#